data_AF-A0A9D7XUT5-F1
#
_entry.id   AF-A0A9D7XUT5-F1
#
_cell.length_a   1.000
_cell.length_b   1.000
_cell.length_c   1.000
_cell.angle_alpha   90.00
_cell.angle_beta   90.00
_cell.angle_gamma   90.00
#
_symmetry.space_group_name_H-M   'P 1'
#
loop_
_entity.id
_entity.type
_entity.pdbx_description
1 polymer ?
#
loop_
_entity_poly.entity_id
_entity_poly.type
_entity_poly.pdbx_seq_one_letter_code
_entity_poly.pdbx_strand_id
1 'polypeptide(L)' 'MAAKGKIKSKDVTPDGYAYLTKRLVVSKAQAAGKTAAAKAMSTMGYVITVRNGWVIRENQNGTIQKMTPIGVE' A
#
# COMPACT_ATOMS: atom_id res chain seq x y z
N MET A 1 -0.42 -12.83 -26.11
CA MET A 1 0.12 -12.14 -24.92
C MET A 1 0.73 -10.82 -25.38
N ALA A 2 0.02 -9.70 -25.27
CA ALA A 2 0.49 -8.42 -25.80
C ALA A 2 1.48 -7.77 -24.82
N ALA A 3 2.71 -7.52 -25.27
CA ALA A 3 3.72 -6.76 -24.54
C ALA A 3 3.20 -5.33 -24.33
N LYS A 4 2.96 -4.96 -23.05
CA LYS A 4 2.54 -3.61 -22.69
C LYS A 4 3.63 -2.62 -23.13
N GLY A 5 3.26 -1.67 -23.98
CA GLY A 5 4.15 -0.65 -24.52
C GLY A 5 4.92 0.06 -23.39
N LYS A 6 6.25 0.10 -23.51
CA LYS A 6 7.11 0.81 -22.58
C LYS A 6 6.78 2.30 -22.64
N ILE A 7 6.24 2.85 -21.55
CA ILE A 7 6.08 4.30 -21.40
C ILE A 7 7.50 4.86 -21.39
N LYS A 8 7.90 5.56 -22.46
CA LYS A 8 9.19 6.25 -22.53
C LYS A 8 9.14 7.42 -21.53
N SER A 9 9.71 7.25 -20.34
CA SER A 9 9.98 8.39 -19.45
C SER A 9 11.22 9.12 -19.96
N LYS A 10 11.15 10.45 -20.03
CA LYS A 10 12.28 11.31 -20.36
C LYS A 10 13.41 11.24 -19.31
N ASP A 11 13.02 10.91 -18.08
CA ASP A 11 13.92 10.74 -16.94
C ASP A 11 14.14 9.24 -16.74
N VAL A 12 15.36 8.77 -16.98
CA VAL A 12 15.78 7.36 -16.88
C VAL A 12 16.98 7.31 -15.94
N THR A 13 17.00 6.37 -14.98
CA THR A 13 18.16 6.14 -14.12
C THR A 13 19.29 5.43 -14.87
N PRO A 14 20.55 5.47 -14.39
CA PRO A 14 21.71 4.85 -15.08
C PRO A 14 21.58 3.34 -15.34
N ASP A 15 20.75 2.66 -14.55
CA ASP A 15 20.38 1.24 -14.66
C ASP A 15 19.24 0.97 -15.68
N GLY A 16 18.78 1.99 -16.41
CA GLY A 16 17.81 1.88 -17.49
C GLY A 16 16.35 1.84 -17.06
N TYR A 17 16.06 2.05 -15.76
CA TYR A 17 14.70 2.13 -15.25
C TYR A 17 14.12 3.54 -15.40
N ALA A 18 12.79 3.63 -15.52
CA ALA A 18 12.11 4.91 -15.52
C ALA A 18 12.28 5.59 -14.16
N TYR A 19 12.69 6.86 -14.15
CA TYR A 19 12.79 7.63 -12.92
C TYR A 19 11.39 7.76 -12.32
N LEU A 20 11.17 7.12 -11.16
CA LEU A 20 9.88 7.18 -10.49
C LEU A 20 9.73 8.56 -9.86
N THR A 21 8.88 9.38 -10.46
CA THR A 21 8.47 10.63 -9.82
C THR A 21 7.82 10.32 -8.46
N LYS A 22 7.96 11.23 -7.48
CA LYS A 22 7.31 11.10 -6.16
C LYS A 22 5.83 10.74 -6.27
N ARG A 23 5.13 11.35 -7.25
CA ARG A 23 3.72 11.07 -7.57
C ARG A 23 3.48 9.62 -7.98
N LEU A 24 4.33 9.05 -8.84
CA LEU A 24 4.21 7.65 -9.27
C LEU A 24 4.46 6.69 -8.10
N VAL A 25 5.47 6.95 -7.28
CA VAL A 25 5.77 6.13 -6.10
C VAL A 25 4.56 6.10 -5.16
N VAL A 26 4.03 7.28 -4.79
CA VAL A 26 2.86 7.38 -3.91
C VAL A 26 1.65 6.67 -4.51
N SER A 27 1.35 6.91 -5.78
CA SER A 27 0.21 6.29 -6.46
C SER A 27 0.30 4.76 -6.50
N LYS A 28 1.48 4.22 -6.82
CA LYS A 28 1.69 2.76 -6.89
C LYS A 28 1.71 2.13 -5.51
N ALA A 29 2.32 2.77 -4.51
CA ALA A 29 2.31 2.31 -3.12
C ALA A 29 0.88 2.25 -2.56
N GLN A 30 0.06 3.28 -2.80
CA GLN A 30 -1.34 3.28 -2.38
C GLN A 30 -2.16 2.16 -3.04
N ALA A 31 -1.98 1.95 -4.35
CA ALA A 31 -2.66 0.87 -5.06
C ALA A 31 -2.24 -0.53 -4.56
N ALA A 32 -0.95 -0.73 -4.31
CA ALA A 32 -0.41 -1.95 -3.75
C ALA A 32 -0.95 -2.20 -2.33
N GLY A 33 -0.97 -1.17 -1.48
CA GLY A 33 -1.51 -1.24 -0.12
C GLY A 33 -2.98 -1.65 -0.10
N LYS A 34 -3.83 -1.06 -0.95
CA LYS A 34 -5.24 -1.45 -1.08
C LYS A 34 -5.39 -2.92 -1.49
N THR A 35 -4.58 -3.37 -2.45
CA THR A 35 -4.62 -4.76 -2.93
C THR A 35 -4.16 -5.73 -1.85
N ALA A 36 -3.11 -5.38 -1.11
CA ALA A 36 -2.61 -6.17 0.02
C ALA A 36 -3.64 -6.28 1.15
N ALA A 37 -4.29 -5.15 1.50
CA ALA A 37 -5.35 -5.14 2.50
C ALA A 37 -6.54 -6.01 2.09
N ALA A 38 -6.98 -5.94 0.83
CA ALA A 38 -8.05 -6.79 0.32
C ALA A 38 -7.70 -8.28 0.40
N LYS A 39 -6.47 -8.65 0.03
CA LYS A 39 -5.98 -10.04 0.15
C LYS A 39 -5.89 -10.50 1.61
N ALA A 40 -5.34 -9.66 2.49
CA ALA A 40 -5.24 -9.96 3.91
C ALA A 40 -6.63 -10.16 4.54
N MET A 41 -7.61 -9.31 4.21
CA MET A 41 -9.01 -9.51 4.61
C MET A 41 -9.56 -10.84 4.07
N SER A 42 -9.30 -11.17 2.80
CA SER A 42 -9.79 -12.42 2.20
C SER A 42 -9.16 -13.69 2.79
N THR A 43 -7.90 -13.64 3.21
CA THR A 43 -7.17 -14.82 3.69
C THR A 43 -7.24 -14.97 5.21
N MET A 44 -7.07 -13.87 5.95
CA MET A 44 -6.97 -13.88 7.42
C MET A 44 -8.22 -13.35 8.11
N GLY A 45 -9.12 -12.68 7.39
CA GLY A 45 -10.32 -12.07 7.97
C GLY A 45 -10.06 -10.76 8.73
N TYR A 46 -8.82 -10.23 8.69
CA TYR A 46 -8.48 -8.96 9.34
C TYR A 46 -7.28 -8.25 8.68
N VAL A 47 -7.18 -6.95 8.95
CA VAL A 47 -6.04 -6.10 8.59
C VAL A 47 -5.63 -5.26 9.80
N ILE A 48 -4.33 -5.07 9.99
CA ILE A 48 -3.78 -4.13 10.96
C ILE A 48 -3.45 -2.83 10.23
N THR A 49 -4.00 -1.72 10.72
CA THR A 49 -3.78 -0.40 10.12
C THR A 49 -3.65 0.66 11.19
N VAL A 50 -3.16 1.84 10.79
CA VAL A 50 -3.05 2.99 11.66
C VAL A 50 -4.20 3.94 11.39
N ARG A 51 -4.97 4.28 12.42
CA ARG A 51 -6.04 5.28 12.34
C ARG A 51 -6.00 6.18 13.56
N ASN A 52 -5.97 7.49 13.34
CA ASN A 52 -6.01 8.52 14.39
C ASN A 52 -4.95 8.35 15.49
N GLY A 53 -3.72 7.99 15.12
CA GLY A 53 -2.63 7.79 16.09
C GLY A 53 -2.70 6.48 16.88
N TRP A 54 -3.54 5.53 16.47
CA TRP A 54 -3.63 4.20 17.06
C TRP A 54 -3.36 3.12 16.01
N VAL A 55 -2.64 2.08 16.42
CA VAL A 55 -2.65 0.79 15.73
C VAL A 55 -3.98 0.13 16.03
N ILE A 56 -4.74 -0.16 14.98
CA ILE A 56 -6.04 -0.82 15.06
C ILE A 56 -6.02 -2.11 14.24
N ARG A 57 -6.79 -3.09 14.68
CA ARG A 57 -7.16 -4.28 13.91
C ARG A 57 -8.58 -4.09 13.43
N GLU A 58 -8.77 -4.07 12.13
CA GLU A 58 -10.08 -4.06 11.48
C GLU A 58 -10.36 -5.46 10.96
N ASN A 59 -11.46 -6.05 11.40
CA ASN A 59 -11.88 -7.37 10.95
C ASN A 59 -12.86 -7.25 9.77
N GLN A 60 -13.04 -8.32 9.01
CA GLN A 60 -13.90 -8.36 7.82
C GLN A 60 -15.37 -8.02 8.13
N ASN A 61 -15.84 -8.26 9.36
CA ASN A 61 -17.18 -7.92 9.82
C ASN A 61 -17.34 -6.44 10.21
N GLY A 62 -16.31 -5.61 10.03
CA GLY A 62 -16.31 -4.19 10.39
C GLY A 62 -16.01 -3.90 11.86
N THR A 63 -15.75 -4.92 12.69
CA THR A 63 -15.33 -4.68 14.08
C THR A 63 -13.90 -4.11 14.12
N ILE A 64 -13.72 -3.08 14.94
CA ILE A 64 -12.44 -2.39 15.11
C ILE A 64 -11.95 -2.62 16.54
N GLN A 65 -10.74 -3.15 16.68
CA GLN A 65 -10.05 -3.30 17.96
C GLN A 65 -8.86 -2.34 18.00
N LYS A 66 -8.83 -1.45 19.00
CA LYS A 66 -7.65 -0.61 19.25
C LYS A 66 -6.60 -1.46 19.98
N MET A 67 -5.37 -1.43 19.49
CA MET A 67 -4.26 -2.19 20.08
C MET A 67 -3.37 -1.26 20.88
N THR A 68 -2.60 -0.40 20.20
CA THR A 68 -1.57 0.42 20.85
C THR A 68 -1.59 1.84 20.28
N PRO A 69 -1.42 2.88 21.11
CA PRO A 69 -1.19 4.22 20.59
C PRO A 69 0.19 4.30 19.95
N ILE A 70 0.31 5.10 18.89
CA ILE A 70 1.59 5.38 18.24
C ILE A 70 2.24 6.56 18.98
N GLY A 71 3.41 6.33 19.55
CA GLY A 71 4.16 7.35 20.31
C GLY A 71 4.24 7.09 21.81
N VAL A 72 3.92 5.88 22.27
CA VAL A 72 4.28 5.44 23.63
C VAL A 72 5.55 4.61 23.51
N GLU A 73 6.69 5.23 23.80
CA GLU A 73 7.93 4.54 24.16
C GLU A 73 7.96 4.30 25.68
#